data_AF-A0A2A9HJU9-F1
#
_entry.id   AF-A0A2A9HJU9-F1
#
_cell.length_a   1.000
_cell.length_b   1.000
_cell.length_c   1.000
_cell.angle_alpha   90.00
_cell.angle_beta   90.00
_cell.angle_gamma   90.00
#
_symmetry.space_group_name_H-M   'P 1'
#
loop_
_entity.id
_entity.type
_entity.pdbx_description
1 polymer ?
#
loop_
_entity_poly.entity_id
_entity_poly.type
_entity_poly.pdbx_seq_one_letter_code
_entity_poly.pdbx_strand_id
1 'polypeptide(L)'
;MTAFRDRACREIAAGHPSATLQPIMRKLVEDSRAMLARGPADARARATAARAAAVENLEALHRQLREQLALRGIGYHRAATAAEAVDIVRRLLDGARRVAKSKSMVAEEIGLTRALRADGIDVLETDIGEYIVDLEGRGPSHITAPAIHLNRGRIRDILRRAGASLDTDDPVVLSQHIRDVVARFFEDCDAAITGANMLIARSGRIAIVENEGNVALGVSHPRRHIIVTGLEKIVADEAAALAVLQVLAPSATAQPLTAFTHILGSPPPGQERHVVIVDNGRSRVLADPRYRDVLRCIRCGACMNACPVYRTVSGIAYGSPYMGPIGAVLSPLLWPGPDHADLPFASSLCGACTEACPVGIPLHRMLLDLRADAVARGLVAGRAERAAWKAWSAAFSLPVGARAVAALARVGLRGAGRLLRPPAPNRADPGILPEPAEPHDPALLQAAGPDRTERTVIAPGEVLPPTPAERFRLRAGALGVAFAEAPAPGSLVLRAAAAVAGTGSVLLTGSPIDRRALLAAPAVTLMVDPAAVVEHPAGLEPFLGTDDALVLTGPSRTADIEKVIVRGIHGSQDYAVVLQPPLA
;
A
#
# COMPACT_ATOMS: atom_id res chain seq x y z
N MET A 1 23.14 -0.81 11.66
CA MET A 1 22.31 0.43 11.59
C MET A 1 22.02 0.99 13.00
N THR A 2 21.63 2.26 13.18
CA THR A 2 21.14 2.76 14.50
C THR A 2 19.83 2.08 14.88
N ALA A 3 19.55 1.79 16.15
CA ALA A 3 18.31 1.09 16.53
C ALA A 3 17.04 1.90 16.18
N PHE A 4 15.90 1.21 16.03
CA PHE A 4 14.57 1.77 15.82
C PHE A 4 14.25 2.84 16.86
N ARG A 5 14.54 2.57 18.13
CA ARG A 5 14.32 3.53 19.22
C ARG A 5 15.00 4.87 18.94
N ASP A 6 16.26 4.84 18.52
CA ASP A 6 17.03 6.06 18.26
C ASP A 6 16.50 6.81 17.04
N ARG A 7 16.14 6.08 15.98
CA ARG A 7 15.50 6.66 14.79
C ARG A 7 14.16 7.30 15.16
N ALA A 8 13.33 6.60 15.92
CA ALA A 8 12.03 7.09 16.40
C ALA A 8 12.18 8.35 17.26
N CYS A 9 13.13 8.38 18.21
CA CYS A 9 13.40 9.57 19.00
C CYS A 9 13.80 10.77 18.13
N ARG A 10 14.62 10.56 17.09
CA ARG A 10 14.97 11.62 16.13
C ARG A 10 13.76 12.12 15.34
N GLU A 11 12.93 11.22 14.81
CA GLU A 11 11.73 11.60 14.04
C GLU A 11 10.69 12.33 14.93
N ILE A 12 10.55 11.93 16.19
CA ILE A 12 9.68 12.62 17.16
C ILE A 12 10.23 14.02 17.47
N ALA A 13 11.54 14.13 17.76
CA ALA A 13 12.17 15.40 18.10
C ALA A 13 12.14 16.39 16.93
N ALA A 14 12.18 15.90 15.69
CA ALA A 14 12.01 16.75 14.50
C ALA A 14 10.62 17.39 14.40
N GLY A 15 9.60 16.91 15.15
CA GLY A 15 8.27 17.53 15.22
C GLY A 15 7.42 17.41 13.95
N HIS A 16 7.90 16.70 12.93
CA HIS A 16 7.29 16.67 11.60
C HIS A 16 6.14 15.66 11.38
N PRO A 17 6.09 14.45 12.00
CA PRO A 17 5.10 13.46 11.57
C PRO A 17 3.79 13.42 12.36
N SER A 18 3.79 13.49 13.70
CA SER A 18 2.61 13.04 14.47
C SER A 18 1.40 13.98 14.42
N ALA A 19 1.62 15.30 14.43
CA ALA A 19 0.54 16.29 14.46
C ALA A 19 -0.32 16.25 13.19
N THR A 20 0.30 16.04 12.04
CA THR A 20 -0.37 15.99 10.73
C THR A 20 -0.82 14.57 10.37
N LEU A 21 0.00 13.54 10.65
CA LEU A 21 -0.32 12.16 10.24
C LEU A 21 -1.44 11.54 11.09
N GLN A 22 -1.50 11.80 12.39
CA GLN A 22 -2.49 11.12 13.25
C GLN A 22 -3.95 11.42 12.86
N PRO A 23 -4.37 12.68 12.61
CA PRO A 23 -5.73 12.98 12.16
C PRO A 23 -6.03 12.36 10.79
N ILE A 24 -5.12 12.51 9.82
CA ILE A 24 -5.26 11.97 8.46
C ILE A 24 -5.47 10.45 8.51
N MET A 25 -4.62 9.73 9.25
CA MET A 25 -4.68 8.27 9.32
C MET A 25 -5.90 7.76 10.08
N ARG A 26 -6.36 8.47 11.13
CA ARG A 26 -7.60 8.13 11.84
C ARG A 26 -8.80 8.23 10.91
N LYS A 27 -8.94 9.37 10.23
CA LYS A 27 -10.00 9.57 9.24
C LYS A 27 -9.94 8.52 8.13
N LEU A 28 -8.75 8.22 7.62
CA LEU A 28 -8.58 7.22 6.56
C LEU A 28 -9.02 5.81 7.00
N VAL A 29 -8.80 5.41 8.26
CA VAL A 29 -9.29 4.14 8.79
C VAL A 29 -10.81 4.10 8.83
N GLU A 30 -11.46 5.20 9.24
CA GLU A 30 -12.92 5.34 9.27
C GLU A 30 -13.51 5.31 7.85
N ASP A 31 -12.96 6.12 6.95
CA ASP A 31 -13.36 6.17 5.53
C ASP A 31 -13.18 4.79 4.86
N SER A 32 -12.09 4.07 5.16
CA SER A 32 -11.84 2.73 4.61
C SER A 32 -12.85 1.70 5.10
N ARG A 33 -13.27 1.78 6.38
CA ARG A 33 -14.34 0.94 6.93
C ARG A 33 -15.66 1.23 6.22
N ALA A 34 -16.00 2.50 6.03
CA ALA A 34 -17.21 2.90 5.32
C ALA A 34 -17.19 2.45 3.85
N MET A 35 -16.06 2.60 3.14
CA MET A 35 -15.93 2.17 1.75
C MET A 35 -16.02 0.65 1.61
N LEU A 36 -15.37 -0.11 2.49
CA LEU A 36 -15.46 -1.58 2.49
C LEU A 36 -16.89 -2.06 2.77
N ALA A 37 -17.66 -1.36 3.60
CA ALA A 37 -19.05 -1.68 3.88
C ALA A 37 -20.00 -1.49 2.67
N ARG A 38 -19.58 -0.75 1.63
CA ARG A 38 -20.31 -0.61 0.36
C ARG A 38 -20.12 -1.81 -0.57
N GLY A 39 -19.10 -2.63 -0.33
CA GLY A 39 -18.83 -3.82 -1.11
C GLY A 39 -19.65 -5.04 -0.67
N PRO A 40 -19.52 -6.17 -1.38
CA PRO A 40 -20.11 -7.44 -0.96
C PRO A 40 -19.68 -7.83 0.47
N ALA A 41 -20.61 -8.36 1.26
CA ALA A 41 -20.32 -8.77 2.64
C ALA A 41 -19.20 -9.81 2.73
N ASP A 42 -19.06 -10.66 1.71
CA ASP A 42 -18.05 -11.72 1.59
C ASP A 42 -16.73 -11.24 0.97
N ALA A 43 -16.58 -9.95 0.60
CA ALA A 43 -15.42 -9.44 -0.15
C ALA A 43 -14.08 -9.75 0.53
N ARG A 44 -13.98 -9.55 1.85
CA ARG A 44 -12.77 -9.88 2.63
C ARG A 44 -12.49 -11.39 2.66
N ALA A 45 -13.54 -12.20 2.76
CA ALA A 45 -13.41 -13.66 2.78
C ALA A 45 -12.89 -14.17 1.43
N ARG A 46 -13.44 -13.69 0.31
CA ARG A 46 -12.97 -14.04 -1.04
C ARG A 46 -11.53 -13.60 -1.29
N ALA A 47 -11.17 -12.38 -0.91
CA ALA A 47 -9.78 -11.91 -1.03
C ALA A 47 -8.82 -12.73 -0.17
N THR A 48 -9.22 -13.09 1.06
CA THR A 48 -8.43 -13.94 1.95
C THR A 48 -8.23 -15.33 1.35
N ALA A 49 -9.29 -15.96 0.84
CA ALA A 49 -9.25 -17.28 0.20
C ALA A 49 -8.36 -17.27 -1.05
N ALA A 50 -8.53 -16.26 -1.92
CA ALA A 50 -7.71 -16.08 -3.12
C ALA A 50 -6.22 -15.99 -2.80
N ARG A 51 -5.84 -15.20 -1.79
CA ARG A 51 -4.44 -15.05 -1.38
C ARG A 51 -3.91 -16.29 -0.64
N ALA A 52 -4.73 -16.95 0.17
CA ALA A 52 -4.35 -18.20 0.85
C ALA A 52 -4.07 -19.32 -0.14
N ALA A 53 -4.98 -19.57 -1.09
CA ALA A 53 -4.81 -20.56 -2.14
C ALA A 53 -3.56 -20.29 -2.99
N ALA A 54 -3.25 -19.01 -3.26
CA ALA A 54 -2.05 -18.63 -3.99
C ALA A 54 -0.75 -18.94 -3.23
N VAL A 55 -0.71 -18.68 -1.92
CA VAL A 55 0.44 -19.01 -1.08
C VAL A 55 0.61 -20.52 -0.94
N GLU A 56 -0.48 -21.27 -0.77
CA GLU A 56 -0.44 -22.74 -0.64
C GLU A 56 0.02 -23.45 -1.92
N ASN A 57 -0.26 -22.88 -3.10
CA ASN A 57 0.04 -23.49 -4.40
C ASN A 57 1.13 -22.74 -5.18
N LEU A 58 1.98 -21.96 -4.50
CA LEU A 58 2.83 -20.95 -5.11
C LEU A 58 3.69 -21.46 -6.28
N GLU A 59 4.41 -22.58 -6.09
CA GLU A 59 5.28 -23.16 -7.13
C GLU A 59 4.49 -23.72 -8.32
N ALA A 60 3.32 -24.33 -8.08
CA ALA A 60 2.46 -24.82 -9.16
C ALA A 60 1.92 -23.68 -10.01
N LEU A 61 1.49 -22.59 -9.37
CA LEU A 61 1.02 -21.38 -10.05
C LEU A 61 2.15 -20.71 -10.86
N HIS A 62 3.38 -20.66 -10.36
CA HIS A 62 4.52 -20.12 -11.12
C HIS A 62 4.88 -20.98 -12.33
N ARG A 63 4.75 -22.30 -12.23
CA ARG A 63 4.93 -23.21 -13.39
C ARG A 63 3.90 -22.92 -14.48
N GLN A 64 2.63 -22.83 -14.11
CA GLN A 64 1.54 -22.48 -15.02
C GLN A 64 1.74 -21.08 -15.62
N LEU A 65 2.10 -20.10 -14.78
CA LEU A 65 2.35 -18.73 -15.21
C LEU A 65 3.47 -18.66 -16.26
N ARG A 66 4.58 -19.40 -16.05
CA ARG A 66 5.69 -19.44 -17.02
C ARG A 66 5.24 -19.93 -18.39
N GLU A 67 4.40 -20.96 -18.43
CA GLU A 67 3.83 -21.49 -19.68
C GLU A 67 2.90 -20.46 -20.34
N GLN A 68 2.02 -19.82 -19.57
CA GLN A 68 1.09 -18.83 -20.09
C GLN A 68 1.77 -17.53 -20.56
N LEU A 69 2.84 -17.10 -19.87
CA LEU A 69 3.64 -15.95 -20.32
C LEU A 69 4.38 -16.26 -21.63
N ALA A 70 4.90 -17.48 -21.78
CA ALA A 70 5.54 -17.90 -23.03
C ALA A 70 4.57 -17.88 -24.21
N LEU A 71 3.32 -18.32 -24.03
CA LEU A 71 2.26 -18.24 -25.05
C LEU A 71 1.93 -16.79 -25.46
N ARG A 72 2.21 -15.80 -24.60
CA ARG A 72 2.03 -14.38 -24.86
C ARG A 72 3.28 -13.66 -25.37
N GLY A 73 4.39 -14.38 -25.57
CA GLY A 73 5.68 -13.78 -25.93
C GLY A 73 6.28 -12.92 -24.81
N ILE A 74 5.95 -13.19 -23.55
CA ILE A 74 6.48 -12.48 -22.38
C ILE A 74 7.56 -13.34 -21.72
N GLY A 75 8.76 -12.79 -21.53
CA GLY A 75 9.85 -13.51 -20.87
C GLY A 75 9.63 -13.66 -19.37
N TYR A 76 9.85 -14.87 -18.83
CA TYR A 76 9.80 -15.15 -17.40
C TYR A 76 11.21 -15.38 -16.85
N HIS A 77 11.60 -14.60 -15.85
CA HIS A 77 12.88 -14.71 -15.16
C HIS A 77 12.64 -14.84 -13.67
N ARG A 78 13.34 -15.75 -12.99
CA ARG A 78 13.28 -15.91 -11.53
C ARG A 78 14.66 -15.67 -10.94
N ALA A 79 14.71 -14.87 -9.88
CA ALA A 79 15.92 -14.55 -9.14
C ALA A 79 15.78 -15.04 -7.69
N ALA A 80 16.76 -15.79 -7.21
CA ALA A 80 16.82 -16.24 -5.83
C ALA A 80 17.20 -15.08 -4.87
N THR A 81 18.01 -14.13 -5.35
CA THR A 81 18.58 -13.04 -4.54
C THR A 81 18.39 -11.66 -5.17
N ALA A 82 18.56 -10.61 -4.36
CA ALA A 82 18.59 -9.23 -4.85
C ALA A 82 19.66 -8.99 -5.93
N ALA A 83 20.87 -9.53 -5.75
CA ALA A 83 21.97 -9.36 -6.71
C ALA A 83 21.64 -10.01 -8.06
N GLU A 84 21.12 -11.23 -8.06
CA GLU A 84 20.71 -11.92 -9.27
C GLU A 84 19.56 -11.19 -10.00
N ALA A 85 18.61 -10.62 -9.25
CA ALA A 85 17.53 -9.83 -9.83
C ALA A 85 18.07 -8.58 -10.53
N VAL A 86 19.00 -7.85 -9.90
CA VAL A 86 19.67 -6.69 -10.50
C VAL A 86 20.43 -7.09 -11.76
N ASP A 87 21.16 -8.21 -11.74
CA ASP A 87 21.93 -8.68 -12.89
C ASP A 87 21.04 -9.11 -14.06
N ILE A 88 19.89 -9.73 -13.79
CA ILE A 88 18.87 -10.01 -14.83
C ILE A 88 18.39 -8.72 -15.45
N VAL A 89 17.99 -7.74 -14.65
CA VAL A 89 17.48 -6.45 -15.15
C VAL A 89 18.56 -5.74 -15.97
N ARG A 90 19.82 -5.72 -15.53
CA ARG A 90 20.96 -5.17 -16.29
C ARG A 90 21.08 -5.79 -17.68
N ARG A 91 21.01 -7.12 -17.78
CA ARG A 91 21.08 -7.81 -19.09
C ARG A 91 19.90 -7.46 -19.99
N LEU A 92 18.70 -7.31 -19.42
CA LEU A 92 17.51 -6.93 -20.18
C LEU A 92 17.53 -5.46 -20.62
N LEU A 93 18.30 -4.62 -19.92
CA LEU A 93 18.50 -3.21 -20.25
C LEU A 93 19.73 -2.96 -21.12
N ASP A 94 20.30 -3.99 -21.76
CA ASP A 94 21.49 -3.81 -22.59
C ASP A 94 21.28 -2.73 -23.67
N GLY A 95 22.23 -1.80 -23.73
CA GLY A 95 22.19 -0.61 -24.60
C GLY A 95 21.23 0.51 -24.19
N ALA A 96 20.41 0.36 -23.13
CA ALA A 96 19.54 1.42 -22.64
C ALA A 96 20.33 2.46 -21.83
N ARG A 97 19.99 3.74 -22.02
CA ARG A 97 20.59 4.87 -21.30
C ARG A 97 19.58 5.59 -20.41
N ARG A 98 18.32 5.65 -20.84
CA ARG A 98 17.24 6.35 -20.13
C ARG A 98 16.11 5.37 -19.79
N VAL A 99 15.82 5.23 -18.50
CA VAL A 99 14.88 4.23 -18.00
C VAL A 99 13.86 4.89 -17.06
N ALA A 100 12.59 4.81 -17.45
CA ALA A 100 11.49 5.27 -16.62
C ALA A 100 11.11 4.17 -15.62
N LYS A 101 11.07 4.47 -14.33
CA LYS A 101 10.65 3.52 -13.29
C LYS A 101 9.38 4.00 -12.62
N SER A 102 8.33 3.19 -12.64
CA SER A 102 7.19 3.42 -11.75
C SER A 102 7.50 2.92 -10.35
N LYS A 103 6.72 3.38 -9.38
CA LYS A 103 6.76 2.90 -8.00
C LYS A 103 6.81 1.37 -7.91
N SER A 104 7.82 0.84 -7.22
CA SER A 104 7.93 -0.59 -6.92
C SER A 104 8.70 -0.85 -5.63
N MET A 105 8.01 -1.38 -4.62
CA MET A 105 8.62 -1.75 -3.33
C MET A 105 9.71 -2.82 -3.48
N VAL A 106 9.59 -3.71 -4.48
CA VAL A 106 10.57 -4.78 -4.71
C VAL A 106 11.82 -4.24 -5.41
N ALA A 107 11.67 -3.21 -6.24
CA ALA A 107 12.83 -2.51 -6.80
C ALA A 107 13.62 -1.77 -5.70
N GLU A 108 12.94 -1.16 -4.72
CA GLU A 108 13.60 -0.61 -3.52
C GLU A 108 14.26 -1.70 -2.66
N GLU A 109 13.57 -2.84 -2.46
CA GLU A 109 14.08 -4.00 -1.72
C GLU A 109 15.44 -4.49 -2.24
N ILE A 110 15.60 -4.53 -3.57
CA ILE A 110 16.84 -5.01 -4.20
C ILE A 110 17.85 -3.88 -4.48
N GLY A 111 17.51 -2.62 -4.18
CA GLY A 111 18.35 -1.46 -4.45
C GLY A 111 18.56 -1.18 -5.93
N LEU A 112 17.55 -1.46 -6.77
CA LEU A 112 17.65 -1.44 -8.23
C LEU A 112 18.05 -0.06 -8.77
N THR A 113 17.35 1.00 -8.38
CA THR A 113 17.61 2.36 -8.88
C THR A 113 19.05 2.78 -8.60
N ARG A 114 19.55 2.51 -7.38
CA ARG A 114 20.94 2.81 -7.00
C ARG A 114 21.94 2.01 -7.84
N ALA A 115 21.67 0.74 -8.12
CA ALA A 115 22.56 -0.10 -8.92
C ALA A 115 22.63 0.37 -10.38
N LEU A 116 21.48 0.67 -11.00
CA LEU A 116 21.41 1.14 -12.38
C LEU A 116 22.07 2.52 -12.56
N ARG A 117 21.85 3.44 -11.61
CA ARG A 117 22.51 4.76 -11.63
C ARG A 117 24.03 4.65 -11.47
N ALA A 118 24.52 3.69 -10.68
CA ALA A 118 25.95 3.43 -10.55
C ALA A 118 26.58 2.93 -11.86
N ASP A 119 25.78 2.32 -12.74
CA ASP A 119 26.19 1.90 -14.08
C ASP A 119 26.05 3.03 -15.13
N GLY A 120 25.68 4.24 -14.70
CA GLY A 120 25.51 5.40 -15.59
C GLY A 120 24.17 5.46 -16.34
N ILE A 121 23.20 4.61 -15.97
CA ILE A 121 21.84 4.68 -16.53
C ILE A 121 21.08 5.84 -15.84
N ASP A 122 20.50 6.71 -16.65
CA ASP A 122 19.60 7.77 -16.21
C ASP A 122 18.23 7.15 -15.87
N VAL A 123 17.98 6.96 -14.57
CA VAL A 123 16.73 6.38 -14.05
C VAL A 123 15.88 7.47 -13.42
N LEU A 124 14.65 7.63 -13.92
CA LEU A 124 13.66 8.57 -13.39
C LEU A 124 12.49 7.83 -12.73
N GLU A 125 12.17 8.17 -11.47
CA GLU A 125 10.91 7.78 -10.85
C GLU A 125 9.75 8.57 -11.46
N THR A 126 8.71 7.88 -11.92
CA THR A 126 7.58 8.49 -12.62
C THR A 126 6.35 8.75 -11.75
N ASP A 127 6.36 8.22 -10.52
CA ASP A 127 5.34 8.48 -9.49
C ASP A 127 5.73 9.75 -8.73
N ILE A 128 4.80 10.69 -8.56
CA ILE A 128 5.10 11.99 -7.93
C ILE A 128 5.70 11.82 -6.54
N GLY A 129 5.10 10.96 -5.72
CA GLY A 129 5.59 10.69 -4.37
C GLY A 129 7.00 10.10 -4.37
N GLU A 130 7.25 9.08 -5.20
CA GLU A 130 8.59 8.46 -5.30
C GLU A 130 9.65 9.43 -5.86
N TYR A 131 9.31 10.25 -6.85
CA TYR A 131 10.20 11.28 -7.39
C TYR A 131 10.65 12.27 -6.31
N ILE A 132 9.72 12.76 -5.49
CA ILE A 132 10.02 13.69 -4.39
C ILE A 132 10.98 13.05 -3.38
N VAL A 133 10.73 11.82 -2.95
CA VAL A 133 11.57 11.17 -1.92
C VAL A 133 12.91 10.66 -2.47
N ASP A 134 12.98 10.38 -3.76
CA ASP A 134 14.23 10.08 -4.45
C ASP A 134 15.16 11.31 -4.47
N LEU A 135 14.61 12.48 -4.80
CA LEU A 135 15.34 13.76 -4.68
C LEU A 135 15.71 14.11 -3.23
N GLU A 136 14.89 13.74 -2.25
CA GLU A 136 15.21 13.95 -0.83
C GLU A 136 16.33 13.01 -0.35
N GLY A 137 16.40 11.79 -0.89
CA GLY A 137 17.41 10.79 -0.53
C GLY A 137 17.15 10.04 0.78
N ARG A 138 15.97 10.19 1.40
CA ARG A 138 15.60 9.48 2.65
C ARG A 138 14.69 8.26 2.43
N GLY A 139 14.15 8.11 1.22
CA GLY A 139 13.24 7.03 0.85
C GLY A 139 11.80 7.25 1.32
N PRO A 140 10.88 6.33 0.97
CA PRO A 140 9.46 6.48 1.23
C PRO A 140 9.13 6.31 2.72
N SER A 141 8.14 7.06 3.21
CA SER A 141 7.60 6.88 4.57
C SER A 141 6.29 6.13 4.62
N HIS A 142 5.59 5.93 3.49
CA HIS A 142 4.35 5.15 3.43
C HIS A 142 4.23 4.36 2.12
N ILE A 143 3.62 3.17 2.17
CA ILE A 143 3.51 2.29 1.00
C ILE A 143 2.67 2.93 -0.13
N THR A 144 1.61 3.67 0.18
CA THR A 144 0.75 4.32 -0.83
C THR A 144 0.88 5.83 -0.90
N ALA A 145 1.78 6.42 -0.11
CA ALA A 145 1.96 7.87 -0.04
C ALA A 145 3.41 8.21 0.37
N PRO A 146 4.40 7.95 -0.51
CA PRO A 146 5.82 7.99 -0.19
C PRO A 146 6.26 9.24 0.59
N ALA A 147 5.81 10.40 0.11
CA ALA A 147 6.20 11.72 0.59
C ALA A 147 5.36 12.25 1.75
N ILE A 148 4.50 11.43 2.39
CA ILE A 148 3.52 11.92 3.39
C ILE A 148 4.17 12.55 4.66
N HIS A 149 5.47 12.33 4.86
CA HIS A 149 6.24 12.95 5.94
C HIS A 149 6.78 14.36 5.59
N LEU A 150 6.53 14.83 4.36
CA LEU A 150 6.94 16.12 3.85
C LEU A 150 5.73 17.06 3.74
N ASN A 151 5.93 18.32 4.11
CA ASN A 151 4.97 19.38 3.85
C ASN A 151 5.28 20.05 2.51
N ARG A 152 4.32 20.82 1.99
CA ARG A 152 4.42 21.49 0.68
C ARG A 152 5.63 22.43 0.56
N GLY A 153 5.99 23.15 1.63
CA GLY A 153 7.14 24.05 1.65
C GLY A 153 8.46 23.30 1.46
N ARG A 154 8.63 22.17 2.16
CA ARG A 154 9.81 21.30 2.00
C ARG A 154 9.88 20.66 0.62
N ILE A 155 8.73 20.27 0.05
CA ILE A 155 8.66 19.74 -1.32
C ILE A 155 9.11 20.79 -2.33
N ARG A 156 8.60 22.03 -2.24
CA ARG A 156 9.07 23.16 -3.06
C ARG A 156 10.59 23.33 -2.94
N ASP A 157 11.13 23.34 -1.73
CA ASP A 157 12.56 23.55 -1.51
C ASP A 157 13.41 22.38 -2.06
N ILE A 158 12.91 21.14 -2.03
CA ILE A 158 13.51 19.98 -2.69
C ILE A 158 13.55 20.19 -4.22
N LEU A 159 12.41 20.56 -4.82
CA LEU A 159 12.32 20.78 -6.26
C LEU A 159 13.21 21.94 -6.72
N ARG A 160 13.31 23.03 -5.94
CA ARG A 160 14.22 24.15 -6.23
C ARG A 160 15.68 23.72 -6.23
N ARG A 161 16.10 22.87 -5.27
CA ARG A 161 17.46 22.31 -5.25
C ARG A 161 17.75 21.40 -6.46
N ALA A 162 16.71 20.77 -7.02
CA ALA A 162 16.80 19.99 -8.25
C ALA A 162 16.75 20.86 -9.53
N GLY A 163 16.71 22.19 -9.40
CA GLY A 163 16.76 23.13 -10.54
C GLY A 163 15.41 23.70 -10.97
N ALA A 164 14.33 23.42 -10.22
CA ALA A 164 13.01 24.00 -10.53
C ALA A 164 12.96 25.51 -10.17
N SER A 165 12.48 26.32 -11.11
CA SER A 165 12.20 27.75 -10.85
C SER A 165 10.77 27.92 -10.32
N LEU A 166 10.57 27.60 -9.04
CA LEU A 166 9.26 27.62 -8.37
C LEU A 166 9.27 28.56 -7.14
N ASP A 167 8.40 29.58 -7.15
CA ASP A 167 8.25 30.53 -6.03
C ASP A 167 6.99 30.26 -5.17
N THR A 168 6.21 29.23 -5.51
CA THR A 168 4.97 28.83 -4.82
C THR A 168 5.08 27.45 -4.20
N ASP A 169 4.32 27.19 -3.13
CA ASP A 169 4.12 25.86 -2.54
C ASP A 169 2.72 25.28 -2.89
N ASP A 170 2.03 25.85 -3.88
CA ASP A 170 0.75 25.33 -4.37
C ASP A 170 0.89 23.88 -4.89
N PRO A 171 0.21 22.90 -4.28
CA PRO A 171 0.32 21.49 -4.64
C PRO A 171 -0.02 21.21 -6.11
N VAL A 172 -0.90 22.01 -6.73
CA VAL A 172 -1.24 21.86 -8.16
C VAL A 172 -0.03 22.20 -9.02
N VAL A 173 0.61 23.35 -8.77
CA VAL A 173 1.79 23.80 -9.52
C VAL A 173 2.98 22.87 -9.31
N LEU A 174 3.21 22.41 -8.07
CA LEU A 174 4.28 21.45 -7.76
C LEU A 174 4.07 20.13 -8.51
N SER A 175 2.84 19.60 -8.51
CA SER A 175 2.51 18.35 -9.21
C SER A 175 2.61 18.49 -10.73
N GLN A 176 2.17 19.62 -11.29
CA GLN A 176 2.29 19.92 -12.72
C GLN A 176 3.75 20.03 -13.17
N HIS A 177 4.63 20.62 -12.36
CA HIS A 177 6.06 20.67 -12.67
C HIS A 177 6.65 19.26 -12.78
N ILE A 178 6.36 18.38 -11.82
CA ILE A 178 6.85 16.98 -11.83
C ILE A 178 6.27 16.24 -13.03
N ARG A 179 4.98 16.43 -13.32
CA ARG A 179 4.34 15.89 -14.52
C ARG A 179 5.10 16.28 -15.79
N ASP A 180 5.46 17.55 -15.94
CA ASP A 180 6.14 18.03 -17.13
C ASP A 180 7.56 17.45 -17.25
N VAL A 181 8.25 17.23 -16.13
CA VAL A 181 9.54 16.52 -16.10
C VAL A 181 9.38 15.08 -16.59
N VAL A 182 8.42 14.33 -16.04
CA VAL A 182 8.16 12.94 -16.41
C VAL A 182 7.71 12.83 -17.87
N ALA A 183 6.84 13.74 -18.33
CA ALA A 183 6.39 13.76 -19.73
C ALA A 183 7.55 13.93 -20.70
N ARG A 184 8.44 14.92 -20.46
CA ARG A 184 9.65 15.13 -21.27
C ARG A 184 10.58 13.92 -21.24
N PHE A 185 10.70 13.26 -20.09
CA PHE A 185 11.56 12.07 -19.98
C PHE A 185 11.06 10.91 -20.85
N PHE A 186 9.75 10.78 -21.03
CA PHE A 186 9.19 9.73 -21.88
C PHE A 186 9.43 9.95 -23.39
N GLU A 187 9.78 11.17 -23.84
CA GLU A 187 10.00 11.47 -25.27
C GLU A 187 11.14 10.67 -25.90
N ASP A 188 12.18 10.35 -25.13
CA ASP A 188 13.36 9.60 -25.56
C ASP A 188 13.74 8.48 -24.57
N CYS A 189 12.72 7.89 -23.94
CA CYS A 189 12.86 6.79 -22.99
C CYS A 189 13.09 5.44 -23.69
N ASP A 190 14.17 4.73 -23.33
CA ASP A 190 14.54 3.45 -23.94
C ASP A 190 13.71 2.28 -23.38
N ALA A 191 13.46 2.28 -22.07
CA ALA A 191 12.80 1.20 -21.36
C ALA A 191 11.98 1.69 -20.16
N ALA A 192 10.92 0.96 -19.81
CA ALA A 192 10.19 1.15 -18.57
C ALA A 192 10.36 -0.03 -17.62
N ILE A 193 10.50 0.27 -16.33
CA ILE A 193 10.43 -0.68 -15.23
C ILE A 193 9.16 -0.41 -14.43
N THR A 194 8.36 -1.44 -14.19
CA THR A 194 7.18 -1.34 -13.33
C THR A 194 7.16 -2.42 -12.26
N GLY A 195 6.33 -2.22 -11.24
CA GLY A 195 5.89 -3.30 -10.35
C GLY A 195 4.65 -4.01 -10.89
N ALA A 196 4.25 -5.10 -10.23
CA ALA A 196 2.93 -5.71 -10.47
C ALA A 196 2.22 -6.00 -9.14
N ASN A 197 0.92 -5.71 -9.10
CA ASN A 197 0.09 -6.03 -7.96
C ASN A 197 -0.28 -7.50 -7.94
N MET A 198 -0.54 -8.09 -9.11
CA MET A 198 -0.84 -9.51 -9.28
C MET A 198 -0.39 -10.02 -10.67
N LEU A 199 0.14 -11.24 -10.69
CA LEU A 199 0.34 -12.07 -11.87
C LEU A 199 -0.78 -13.11 -11.87
N ILE A 200 -1.50 -13.26 -12.99
CA ILE A 200 -2.65 -14.17 -13.08
C ILE A 200 -2.17 -15.46 -13.74
N ALA A 201 -2.04 -16.53 -12.96
CA ALA A 201 -1.45 -17.79 -13.42
C ALA A 201 -2.23 -18.42 -14.57
N ARG A 202 -3.57 -18.44 -14.50
CA ARG A 202 -4.46 -19.07 -15.50
C ARG A 202 -4.27 -18.49 -16.90
N SER A 203 -4.18 -17.18 -17.01
CA SER A 203 -4.20 -16.49 -18.30
C SER A 203 -2.86 -15.88 -18.69
N GLY A 204 -1.86 -15.86 -17.81
CA GLY A 204 -0.58 -15.17 -18.06
C GLY A 204 -0.71 -13.65 -18.09
N ARG A 205 -1.81 -13.08 -17.60
CA ARG A 205 -2.03 -11.62 -17.57
C ARG A 205 -1.42 -11.00 -16.32
N ILE A 206 -1.10 -9.71 -16.42
CA ILE A 206 -0.44 -8.94 -15.36
C ILE A 206 -1.33 -7.78 -14.94
N ALA A 207 -1.69 -7.72 -13.66
CA ALA A 207 -2.50 -6.64 -13.10
C ALA A 207 -1.65 -5.60 -12.38
N ILE A 208 -1.79 -4.33 -12.78
CA ILE A 208 -1.11 -3.16 -12.21
C ILE A 208 -2.16 -2.09 -11.90
N VAL A 209 -2.12 -1.56 -10.68
CA VAL A 209 -3.02 -0.47 -10.26
C VAL A 209 -2.26 0.82 -10.03
N GLU A 210 -2.82 1.95 -10.45
CA GLU A 210 -2.20 3.28 -10.35
C GLU A 210 -3.28 4.39 -10.41
N ASN A 211 -2.92 5.62 -10.04
CA ASN A 211 -3.87 6.75 -10.04
C ASN A 211 -3.47 7.95 -10.93
N GLU A 212 -2.21 8.04 -11.37
CA GLU A 212 -1.65 9.26 -11.96
C GLU A 212 -1.65 9.25 -13.49
N GLY A 213 -1.69 8.08 -14.12
CA GLY A 213 -1.54 7.81 -15.55
C GLY A 213 -0.10 7.49 -15.98
N ASN A 214 0.87 7.54 -15.06
CA ASN A 214 2.30 7.38 -15.35
C ASN A 214 2.66 5.93 -15.75
N VAL A 215 1.99 4.93 -15.18
CA VAL A 215 2.19 3.53 -15.57
C VAL A 215 1.65 3.31 -16.98
N ALA A 216 0.53 3.93 -17.34
CA ALA A 216 -0.01 3.86 -18.69
C ALA A 216 1.00 4.32 -19.75
N LEU A 217 1.81 5.36 -19.46
CA LEU A 217 2.95 5.77 -20.31
C LEU A 217 4.03 4.68 -20.35
N GLY A 218 4.45 4.16 -19.19
CA GLY A 218 5.50 3.14 -19.09
C GLY A 218 5.17 1.81 -19.79
N VAL A 219 3.91 1.36 -19.73
CA VAL A 219 3.52 0.07 -20.35
C VAL A 219 3.30 0.19 -21.86
N SER A 220 3.09 1.40 -22.38
CA SER A 220 2.71 1.63 -23.77
C SER A 220 3.80 2.29 -24.62
N HIS A 221 4.66 3.15 -24.06
CA HIS A 221 5.59 3.98 -24.83
C HIS A 221 6.92 3.26 -25.17
N PRO A 222 7.69 2.77 -24.20
CA PRO A 222 9.05 2.28 -24.45
C PRO A 222 9.08 0.93 -25.18
N ARG A 223 10.20 0.67 -25.88
CA ARG A 223 10.42 -0.60 -26.63
C ARG A 223 10.62 -1.80 -25.72
N ARG A 224 11.06 -1.58 -24.48
CA ARG A 224 11.24 -2.63 -23.48
C ARG A 224 10.44 -2.31 -22.23
N HIS A 225 9.69 -3.29 -21.75
CA HIS A 225 8.95 -3.20 -20.50
C HIS A 225 9.33 -4.35 -19.56
N ILE A 226 9.95 -4.01 -18.43
CA ILE A 226 10.41 -4.96 -17.42
C ILE A 226 9.55 -4.82 -16.17
N ILE A 227 8.83 -5.88 -15.81
CA ILE A 227 8.06 -5.95 -14.58
C ILE A 227 8.94 -6.60 -13.50
N VAL A 228 9.18 -5.93 -12.38
CA VAL A 228 9.91 -6.48 -11.22
C VAL A 228 8.94 -6.68 -10.07
N THR A 229 8.76 -7.93 -9.62
CA THR A 229 7.79 -8.25 -8.57
C THR A 229 8.22 -9.41 -7.69
N GLY A 230 7.63 -9.49 -6.50
CA GLY A 230 7.94 -10.54 -5.53
C GLY A 230 7.27 -11.86 -5.90
N LEU A 231 7.91 -12.98 -5.52
CA LEU A 231 7.39 -14.34 -5.74
C LEU A 231 5.93 -14.50 -5.30
N GLU A 232 5.52 -13.81 -4.23
CA GLU A 232 4.18 -13.91 -3.67
C GLU A 232 3.10 -13.24 -4.51
N LYS A 233 3.43 -12.35 -5.45
CA LYS A 233 2.47 -11.51 -6.18
C LYS A 233 1.72 -12.25 -7.30
N ILE A 234 1.29 -13.49 -7.07
CA ILE A 234 0.57 -14.35 -8.01
C ILE A 234 -0.82 -14.70 -7.49
N VAL A 235 -1.82 -14.82 -8.37
CA VAL A 235 -3.16 -15.35 -8.08
C VAL A 235 -3.51 -16.43 -9.10
N ALA A 236 -4.46 -17.31 -8.75
CA ALA A 236 -4.83 -18.43 -9.62
C ALA A 236 -5.45 -17.95 -10.94
N ASP A 237 -6.43 -17.05 -10.86
CA ASP A 237 -7.25 -16.64 -11.99
C ASP A 237 -7.81 -15.21 -11.85
N GLU A 238 -8.61 -14.80 -12.83
CA GLU A 238 -9.30 -13.51 -12.89
C GLU A 238 -10.25 -13.28 -11.72
N ALA A 239 -11.02 -14.30 -11.31
CA ALA A 239 -11.91 -14.21 -10.17
C ALA A 239 -11.13 -13.86 -8.88
N ALA A 240 -10.01 -14.54 -8.66
CA ALA A 240 -9.10 -14.24 -7.55
C ALA A 240 -8.50 -12.83 -7.66
N ALA A 241 -8.15 -12.37 -8.88
CA ALA A 241 -7.66 -11.02 -9.11
C ALA A 241 -8.72 -9.94 -8.77
N LEU A 242 -9.95 -10.11 -9.26
CA LEU A 242 -11.07 -9.22 -8.99
C LEU A 242 -11.46 -9.21 -7.50
N ALA A 243 -11.37 -10.35 -6.82
CA ALA A 243 -11.57 -10.43 -5.37
C ALA A 243 -10.54 -9.61 -4.58
N VAL A 244 -9.27 -9.60 -5.02
CA VAL A 244 -8.24 -8.74 -4.41
C VAL A 244 -8.49 -7.26 -4.72
N LEU A 245 -8.83 -6.92 -5.97
CA LEU A 245 -9.14 -5.53 -6.36
C LEU A 245 -10.30 -4.95 -5.57
N GLN A 246 -11.32 -5.76 -5.27
CA GLN A 246 -12.49 -5.39 -4.48
C GLN A 246 -12.16 -4.82 -3.09
N VAL A 247 -11.02 -5.22 -2.50
CA VAL A 247 -10.62 -4.80 -1.15
C VAL A 247 -9.35 -3.94 -1.12
N LEU A 248 -8.55 -3.93 -2.20
CA LEU A 248 -7.25 -3.28 -2.24
C LEU A 248 -7.34 -1.76 -2.01
N ALA A 249 -7.96 -1.03 -2.94
CA ALA A 249 -8.10 0.42 -2.85
C ALA A 249 -9.01 0.86 -1.69
N PRO A 250 -10.13 0.15 -1.39
CA PRO A 250 -10.97 0.48 -0.25
C PRO A 250 -10.23 0.41 1.10
N SER A 251 -9.30 -0.54 1.25
CA SER A 251 -8.51 -0.67 2.48
C SER A 251 -7.31 0.27 2.54
N ALA A 252 -6.83 0.73 1.38
CA ALA A 252 -5.59 1.49 1.27
C ALA A 252 -5.83 3.00 1.39
N THR A 253 -6.71 3.52 0.53
CA THR A 253 -6.92 4.96 0.33
C THR A 253 -8.40 5.33 0.42
N ALA A 254 -9.25 4.44 0.92
CA ALA A 254 -10.71 4.58 0.95
C ALA A 254 -11.35 4.90 -0.41
N GLN A 255 -10.68 4.49 -1.51
CA GLN A 255 -11.20 4.64 -2.87
C GLN A 255 -11.93 3.35 -3.28
N PRO A 256 -12.99 3.41 -4.10
CA PRO A 256 -13.67 2.20 -4.55
C PRO A 256 -12.76 1.29 -5.40
N LEU A 257 -12.00 1.89 -6.31
CA LEU A 257 -10.86 1.33 -7.05
C LEU A 257 -9.85 2.47 -7.28
N THR A 258 -8.63 2.15 -7.70
CA THR A 258 -7.67 3.16 -8.21
C THR A 258 -8.15 3.72 -9.54
N ALA A 259 -7.68 4.92 -9.93
CA ALA A 259 -8.14 5.57 -11.16
C ALA A 259 -7.91 4.69 -12.40
N PHE A 260 -6.81 3.94 -12.43
CA PHE A 260 -6.51 2.96 -13.47
C PHE A 260 -6.20 1.59 -12.86
N THR A 261 -6.80 0.56 -13.43
CA THR A 261 -6.38 -0.84 -13.23
C THR A 261 -6.09 -1.45 -14.60
N HIS A 262 -4.81 -1.65 -14.89
CA HIS A 262 -4.34 -2.29 -16.10
C HIS A 262 -4.32 -3.80 -15.90
N ILE A 263 -4.95 -4.55 -16.80
CA ILE A 263 -4.79 -6.00 -16.93
C ILE A 263 -4.14 -6.24 -18.28
N LEU A 264 -2.82 -6.42 -18.26
CA LEU A 264 -1.98 -6.53 -19.44
C LEU A 264 -1.98 -7.98 -19.95
N GLY A 265 -2.31 -8.15 -21.22
CA GLY A 265 -2.09 -9.35 -22.01
C GLY A 265 -0.75 -9.27 -22.75
N SER A 266 -0.76 -9.60 -24.04
CA SER A 266 0.43 -9.60 -24.89
C SER A 266 1.03 -8.19 -25.04
N PRO A 267 2.34 -8.05 -25.23
CA PRO A 267 2.94 -6.75 -25.51
C PRO A 267 2.42 -6.15 -26.83
N PRO A 268 2.37 -4.81 -26.96
CA PRO A 268 2.06 -4.17 -28.22
C PRO A 268 3.13 -4.54 -29.27
N PRO A 269 2.79 -4.49 -30.57
CA PRO A 269 3.74 -4.80 -31.64
C PRO A 269 5.07 -4.03 -31.49
N GLY A 270 6.18 -4.76 -31.55
CA GLY A 270 7.53 -4.18 -31.43
C GLY A 270 8.02 -3.89 -30.01
N GLN A 271 7.21 -4.15 -28.97
CA GLN A 271 7.66 -4.08 -27.58
C GLN A 271 8.08 -5.46 -27.06
N GLU A 272 9.25 -5.54 -26.42
CA GLU A 272 9.70 -6.69 -25.64
C GLU A 272 9.23 -6.54 -24.18
N ARG A 273 8.61 -7.60 -23.62
CA ARG A 273 8.12 -7.57 -22.23
C ARG A 273 8.67 -8.73 -21.43
N HIS A 274 9.12 -8.43 -20.22
CA HIS A 274 9.73 -9.40 -19.31
C HIS A 274 9.18 -9.25 -17.89
N VAL A 275 9.05 -10.37 -17.18
CA VAL A 275 8.72 -10.42 -15.75
C VAL A 275 9.91 -11.01 -15.00
N VAL A 276 10.46 -10.25 -14.06
CA VAL A 276 11.52 -10.64 -13.13
C VAL A 276 10.90 -10.90 -11.75
N ILE A 277 10.86 -12.16 -11.37
CA ILE A 277 10.30 -12.66 -10.11
C ILE A 277 11.41 -12.73 -9.07
N VAL A 278 11.25 -12.02 -7.97
CA VAL A 278 12.22 -11.94 -6.88
C VAL A 278 11.78 -12.79 -5.70
N ASP A 279 12.56 -13.82 -5.38
CA ASP A 279 12.38 -14.63 -4.17
C ASP A 279 12.90 -13.89 -2.94
N ASN A 280 14.22 -13.65 -2.91
CA ASN A 280 14.92 -12.92 -1.84
C ASN A 280 14.53 -13.37 -0.42
N GLY A 281 14.36 -14.68 -0.22
CA GLY A 281 14.02 -15.28 1.07
C GLY A 281 12.55 -15.64 1.26
N ARG A 282 11.68 -15.33 0.30
CA ARG A 282 10.25 -15.67 0.34
C ARG A 282 10.01 -17.18 0.36
N SER A 283 10.81 -17.99 -0.34
CA SER A 283 10.69 -19.46 -0.27
C SER A 283 10.99 -20.00 1.14
N ARG A 284 11.93 -19.39 1.87
CA ARG A 284 12.19 -19.73 3.27
C ARG A 284 11.01 -19.34 4.16
N VAL A 285 10.43 -18.15 3.94
CA VAL A 285 9.24 -17.69 4.67
C VAL A 285 8.03 -18.59 4.41
N LEU A 286 7.85 -19.04 3.17
CA LEU A 286 6.79 -19.96 2.76
C LEU A 286 6.87 -21.29 3.53
N ALA A 287 8.08 -21.78 3.78
CA ALA A 287 8.32 -23.04 4.49
C ALA A 287 8.02 -22.97 6.00
N ASP A 288 8.02 -21.79 6.62
CA ASP A 288 7.70 -21.63 8.04
C ASP A 288 6.19 -21.38 8.24
N PRO A 289 5.43 -22.33 8.83
CA PRO A 289 3.99 -22.20 9.02
C PRO A 289 3.59 -21.02 9.93
N ARG A 290 4.50 -20.53 10.78
CA ARG A 290 4.25 -19.34 11.62
C ARG A 290 4.22 -18.06 10.79
N TYR A 291 4.95 -18.04 9.67
CA TYR A 291 5.21 -16.81 8.91
C TYR A 291 4.68 -16.81 7.49
N ARG A 292 4.43 -17.97 6.86
CA ARG A 292 3.99 -18.07 5.45
C ARG A 292 2.82 -17.16 5.08
N ASP A 293 1.90 -16.94 6.02
CA ASP A 293 0.72 -16.10 5.84
C ASP A 293 1.05 -14.64 5.55
N VAL A 294 2.26 -14.16 5.87
CA VAL A 294 2.71 -12.80 5.52
C VAL A 294 2.78 -12.60 4.00
N LEU A 295 2.99 -13.68 3.23
CA LEU A 295 3.04 -13.67 1.76
C LEU A 295 1.66 -13.46 1.12
N ARG A 296 0.57 -13.48 1.91
CA ARG A 296 -0.76 -13.07 1.43
C ARG A 296 -0.86 -11.56 1.19
N CYS A 297 0.09 -10.78 1.68
CA CYS A 297 0.02 -9.31 1.70
C CYS A 297 -0.20 -8.69 0.31
N ILE A 298 -1.27 -7.91 0.19
CA ILE A 298 -1.60 -7.17 -1.03
C ILE A 298 -1.00 -5.76 -1.07
N ARG A 299 -0.17 -5.40 -0.08
CA ARG A 299 0.51 -4.09 0.05
C ARG A 299 -0.44 -2.88 0.11
N CYS A 300 -1.60 -3.03 0.77
CA CYS A 300 -2.56 -1.93 0.90
C CYS A 300 -2.18 -0.86 1.94
N GLY A 301 -1.28 -1.14 2.89
CA GLY A 301 -0.93 -0.19 3.95
C GLY A 301 -1.96 -0.06 5.09
N ALA A 302 -3.11 -0.74 5.04
CA ALA A 302 -4.16 -0.66 6.08
C ALA A 302 -3.63 -0.90 7.51
N CYS A 303 -2.70 -1.84 7.66
CA CYS A 303 -2.06 -2.11 8.96
C CYS A 303 -1.22 -0.93 9.49
N MET A 304 -0.68 -0.09 8.61
CA MET A 304 0.10 1.10 8.95
C MET A 304 -0.84 2.20 9.43
N ASN A 305 -1.93 2.44 8.69
CA ASN A 305 -2.98 3.41 9.02
C ASN A 305 -3.58 3.15 10.41
N ALA A 306 -3.81 1.88 10.75
CA ALA A 306 -4.35 1.46 12.04
C ALA A 306 -3.33 1.49 13.20
N CYS A 307 -2.03 1.53 12.92
CA CYS A 307 -1.00 1.32 13.94
C CYS A 307 -0.73 2.60 14.75
N PRO A 308 -0.87 2.59 16.08
CA PRO A 308 -0.57 3.76 16.92
C PRO A 308 0.91 4.14 16.90
N VAL A 309 1.82 3.15 16.82
CA VAL A 309 3.27 3.42 16.74
C VAL A 309 3.61 4.13 15.44
N TYR A 310 3.18 3.57 14.30
CA TYR A 310 3.43 4.15 12.98
C TYR A 310 2.90 5.60 12.86
N ARG A 311 1.68 5.87 13.34
CA ARG A 311 1.11 7.23 13.29
C ARG A 311 1.88 8.27 14.11
N THR A 312 2.71 7.82 15.07
CA THR A 312 3.54 8.71 15.88
C THR A 312 4.93 8.91 15.28
N VAL A 313 5.56 7.85 14.77
CA VAL A 313 6.97 7.89 14.34
C VAL A 313 7.19 7.89 12.83
N SER A 314 6.12 7.75 12.03
CA SER A 314 6.17 7.58 10.56
C SER A 314 6.95 6.35 10.09
N GLY A 315 7.06 6.16 8.77
CA GLY A 315 7.78 5.03 8.18
C GLY A 315 9.30 5.17 8.21
N ILE A 316 9.85 6.39 8.22
CA ILE A 316 11.30 6.63 8.20
C ILE A 316 11.98 5.96 9.42
N ALA A 317 11.33 5.99 10.59
CA ALA A 317 11.87 5.38 11.81
C ALA A 317 12.12 3.86 11.68
N TYR A 318 11.46 3.17 10.75
CA TYR A 318 11.62 1.74 10.54
C TYR A 318 12.94 1.41 9.82
N GLY A 319 13.53 2.35 9.07
CA GLY A 319 14.83 2.14 8.40
C GLY A 319 14.84 0.98 7.40
N SER A 320 13.70 0.69 6.78
CA SER A 320 13.52 -0.38 5.80
C SER A 320 12.57 0.11 4.71
N PRO A 321 12.69 -0.36 3.45
CA PRO A 321 11.67 -0.13 2.42
C PRO A 321 10.29 -0.59 2.89
N TYR A 322 10.22 -1.58 3.77
CA TYR A 322 8.98 -2.01 4.40
C TYR A 322 8.84 -1.41 5.81
N MET A 323 7.78 -0.63 6.03
CA MET A 323 7.52 0.03 7.32
C MET A 323 6.17 -0.39 7.95
N GLY A 324 5.93 0.09 9.18
CA GLY A 324 4.74 -0.26 9.95
C GLY A 324 4.70 -1.74 10.36
N PRO A 325 3.54 -2.26 10.81
CA PRO A 325 3.43 -3.64 11.28
C PRO A 325 3.82 -4.70 10.24
N ILE A 326 3.47 -4.50 8.96
CA ILE A 326 3.90 -5.40 7.88
C ILE A 326 5.41 -5.37 7.70
N GLY A 327 6.04 -4.19 7.76
CA GLY A 327 7.49 -4.06 7.66
C GLY A 327 8.25 -4.63 8.84
N ALA A 328 7.71 -4.49 10.04
CA ALA A 328 8.26 -5.07 11.26
C ALA A 328 8.21 -6.60 11.29
N VAL A 329 7.32 -7.22 10.51
CA VAL A 329 7.32 -8.68 10.29
C VAL A 329 8.21 -9.05 9.10
N LEU A 330 8.02 -8.41 7.95
CA LEU A 330 8.64 -8.84 6.70
C LEU A 330 10.15 -8.57 6.65
N SER A 331 10.62 -7.43 7.14
CA SER A 331 12.04 -7.07 7.03
C SER A 331 12.98 -8.08 7.73
N PRO A 332 12.76 -8.46 9.01
CA PRO A 332 13.61 -9.48 9.65
C PRO A 332 13.46 -10.88 9.03
N LEU A 333 12.37 -11.15 8.30
CA LEU A 333 12.18 -12.41 7.58
C LEU A 333 12.94 -12.46 6.24
N LEU A 334 12.97 -11.36 5.50
CA LEU A 334 13.73 -11.24 4.24
C LEU A 334 15.23 -11.12 4.51
N TRP A 335 15.61 -10.28 5.47
CA TRP A 335 17.00 -10.04 5.88
C TRP A 335 17.23 -10.53 7.32
N PRO A 336 17.44 -11.85 7.52
CA PRO A 336 17.62 -12.45 8.83
C PRO A 336 18.98 -12.05 9.41
N GLY A 337 19.02 -10.95 10.15
CA GLY A 337 20.23 -10.43 10.78
C GLY A 337 19.91 -9.42 11.87
N PRO A 338 20.94 -8.81 12.49
CA PRO A 338 20.75 -7.85 13.58
C PRO A 338 20.09 -6.53 13.13
N ASP A 339 20.25 -6.14 11.86
CA ASP A 339 19.83 -4.81 11.37
C ASP A 339 18.34 -4.51 11.48
N HIS A 340 17.48 -5.53 11.45
CA HIS A 340 16.02 -5.41 11.58
C HIS A 340 15.43 -6.23 12.72
N ALA A 341 16.28 -6.83 13.58
CA ALA A 341 15.84 -7.70 14.68
C ALA A 341 15.08 -6.94 15.78
N ASP A 342 15.21 -5.62 15.82
CA ASP A 342 14.54 -4.73 16.77
C ASP A 342 13.16 -4.28 16.30
N LEU A 343 12.84 -4.36 15.00
CA LEU A 343 11.55 -3.91 14.45
C LEU A 343 10.33 -4.65 15.04
N PRO A 344 10.37 -5.96 15.35
CA PRO A 344 9.26 -6.62 16.05
C PRO A 344 8.88 -5.95 17.39
N PHE A 345 9.82 -5.24 18.02
CA PHE A 345 9.61 -4.49 19.26
C PHE A 345 8.95 -3.11 19.04
N ALA A 346 8.88 -2.63 17.80
CA ALA A 346 8.17 -1.41 17.38
C ALA A 346 6.64 -1.60 17.34
N SER A 347 6.07 -2.24 18.36
CA SER A 347 4.63 -2.55 18.43
C SER A 347 4.16 -2.65 19.87
N SER A 348 2.96 -2.12 20.14
CA SER A 348 2.24 -2.35 21.40
C SER A 348 1.51 -3.70 21.46
N LEU A 349 1.56 -4.49 20.38
CA LEU A 349 0.84 -5.76 20.23
C LEU A 349 -0.70 -5.65 20.40
N CYS A 350 -1.29 -4.47 20.17
CA CYS A 350 -2.72 -4.23 20.37
C CYS A 350 -3.67 -4.94 19.38
N GLY A 351 -3.16 -5.67 18.37
CA GLY A 351 -3.99 -6.41 17.41
C GLY A 351 -4.67 -5.60 16.30
N ALA A 352 -4.67 -4.25 16.37
CA ALA A 352 -5.35 -3.40 15.38
C ALA A 352 -4.92 -3.65 13.92
N CYS A 353 -3.64 -3.97 13.71
CA CYS A 353 -3.10 -4.32 12.38
C CYS A 353 -3.71 -5.59 11.78
N THR A 354 -4.10 -6.55 12.62
CA THR A 354 -4.75 -7.79 12.19
C THR A 354 -6.22 -7.58 11.90
N GLU A 355 -6.93 -6.82 12.74
CA GLU A 355 -8.33 -6.46 12.49
C GLU A 355 -8.49 -5.65 11.18
N ALA A 356 -7.55 -4.75 10.91
CA ALA A 356 -7.55 -3.92 9.71
C ALA A 356 -7.13 -4.67 8.43
N CYS A 357 -6.55 -5.87 8.52
CA CYS A 357 -5.99 -6.55 7.36
C CYS A 357 -7.11 -7.15 6.47
N PRO A 358 -7.27 -6.71 5.20
CA PRO A 358 -8.35 -7.19 4.35
C PRO A 358 -8.18 -8.64 3.87
N VAL A 359 -6.98 -9.20 4.05
CA VAL A 359 -6.62 -10.58 3.67
C VAL A 359 -6.23 -11.44 4.88
N GLY A 360 -6.63 -11.04 6.08
CA GLY A 360 -6.60 -11.87 7.28
C GLY A 360 -5.21 -12.29 7.82
N ILE A 361 -4.19 -11.43 7.71
CA ILE A 361 -2.83 -11.73 8.20
C ILE A 361 -2.72 -11.43 9.71
N PRO A 362 -2.33 -12.41 10.55
CA PRO A 362 -2.22 -12.24 12.00
C PRO A 362 -0.89 -11.57 12.41
N LEU A 363 -0.60 -10.37 11.88
CA LEU A 363 0.66 -9.64 12.11
C LEU A 363 1.05 -9.52 13.59
N HIS A 364 0.11 -9.28 14.51
CA HIS A 364 0.42 -9.17 15.94
C HIS A 364 0.99 -10.47 16.54
N ARG A 365 0.56 -11.64 16.07
CA ARG A 365 1.10 -12.94 16.51
C ARG A 365 2.49 -13.16 15.93
N MET A 366 2.66 -12.89 14.64
CA MET A 366 3.97 -13.00 13.97
C MET A 366 5.03 -12.09 14.61
N LEU A 367 4.64 -10.87 15.02
CA LEU A 367 5.53 -9.97 15.76
C LEU A 367 5.96 -10.57 17.11
N LEU A 368 5.06 -11.24 17.83
CA LEU A 368 5.39 -11.93 19.08
C LEU A 368 6.36 -13.09 18.84
N ASP A 369 6.10 -13.91 17.82
CA ASP A 369 6.97 -15.02 17.43
C ASP A 369 8.37 -14.50 17.04
N LEU A 370 8.44 -13.41 16.26
CA LEU A 370 9.72 -12.80 15.87
C LEU A 370 10.50 -12.21 17.06
N ARG A 371 9.82 -11.70 18.08
CA ARG A 371 10.49 -11.28 19.33
C ARG A 371 11.11 -12.49 20.03
N ALA A 372 10.40 -13.62 20.10
CA ALA A 372 10.91 -14.86 20.67
C ALA A 372 12.12 -15.38 19.87
N ASP A 373 12.02 -15.40 18.54
CA ASP A 373 13.10 -15.81 17.64
C ASP A 373 14.34 -14.90 17.80
N ALA A 374 14.15 -13.58 17.89
CA ALA A 374 15.23 -12.63 18.08
C ALA A 374 15.98 -12.84 19.42
N VAL A 375 15.24 -13.15 20.49
CA VAL A 375 15.81 -13.48 21.80
C VAL A 375 16.55 -14.82 21.75
N ALA A 376 15.95 -15.86 21.17
CA ALA A 376 16.55 -17.18 21.04
C ALA A 376 17.85 -17.16 20.23
N ARG A 377 17.90 -16.33 19.18
CA ARG A 377 19.09 -16.11 18.34
C ARG A 377 20.09 -15.11 18.95
N GLY A 378 19.78 -14.50 20.09
CA GLY A 378 20.66 -13.58 20.79
C GLY A 378 20.90 -12.25 20.07
N LEU A 379 19.97 -11.80 19.24
CA LEU A 379 20.12 -10.63 18.37
C LEU A 379 19.79 -9.29 19.05
N VAL A 380 19.03 -9.29 20.15
CA VAL A 380 18.45 -8.07 20.74
C VAL A 380 18.85 -7.78 22.19
N ALA A 381 19.22 -8.81 22.97
CA ALA A 381 19.56 -8.65 24.39
C ALA A 381 21.04 -8.93 24.64
N GLY A 382 21.71 -8.12 25.47
CA GLY A 382 23.10 -8.35 25.85
C GLY A 382 23.31 -9.59 26.73
N ARG A 383 24.55 -10.07 26.89
CA ARG A 383 24.85 -11.23 27.76
C ARG A 383 24.39 -11.02 29.20
N ALA A 384 24.58 -9.82 29.74
CA ALA A 384 24.19 -9.44 31.10
C ALA A 384 22.66 -9.47 31.28
N GLU A 385 21.92 -8.85 30.37
CA GLU A 385 20.45 -8.83 30.40
C GLU A 385 19.86 -10.25 30.34
N ARG A 386 20.40 -11.11 29.46
CA ARG A 386 19.97 -12.52 29.38
C ARG A 386 20.25 -13.28 30.68
N ALA A 387 21.40 -13.05 31.32
CA ALA A 387 21.72 -13.65 32.60
C ALA A 387 20.76 -13.17 33.71
N ALA A 388 20.43 -11.88 33.73
CA ALA A 388 19.48 -11.30 34.67
C ALA A 388 18.08 -11.92 34.51
N TRP A 389 17.56 -12.03 33.28
CA TRP A 389 16.26 -12.67 33.04
C TRP A 389 16.25 -14.17 33.36
N LYS A 390 17.35 -14.89 33.08
CA LYS A 390 17.47 -16.30 33.48
C LYS A 390 17.50 -16.47 35.00
N ALA A 391 18.24 -15.63 35.70
CA ALA A 391 18.29 -15.63 37.16
C ALA A 391 16.92 -15.29 37.75
N TRP A 392 16.23 -14.28 37.21
CA TRP A 392 14.85 -13.95 37.57
C TRP A 392 13.93 -15.15 37.35
N SER A 393 13.91 -15.73 36.15
CA SER A 393 13.07 -16.89 35.84
C SER A 393 13.32 -18.03 36.81
N ALA A 394 14.58 -18.42 37.02
CA ALA A 394 14.94 -19.50 37.95
C ALA A 394 14.46 -19.20 39.38
N ALA A 395 14.59 -17.96 39.83
CA ALA A 395 14.18 -17.56 41.17
C ALA A 395 12.65 -17.57 41.35
N PHE A 396 11.88 -17.29 40.30
CA PHE A 396 10.41 -17.21 40.36
C PHE A 396 9.66 -18.44 39.81
N SER A 397 10.36 -19.41 39.19
CA SER A 397 9.74 -20.64 38.67
C SER A 397 9.34 -21.65 39.74
N LEU A 398 9.85 -21.52 40.98
CA LEU A 398 9.49 -22.40 42.10
C LEU A 398 8.90 -21.61 43.28
N PRO A 399 7.86 -22.11 43.96
CA PRO A 399 7.24 -21.42 45.10
C PRO A 399 8.22 -21.03 46.22
N VAL A 400 9.23 -21.86 46.47
CA VAL A 400 10.25 -21.61 47.51
C VAL A 400 11.18 -20.46 47.11
N GLY A 401 11.63 -20.43 45.85
CA GLY A 401 12.46 -19.36 45.32
C GLY A 401 11.72 -18.02 45.32
N ALA A 402 10.47 -18.00 44.84
CA ALA A 402 9.66 -16.79 44.81
C ALA A 402 9.43 -16.21 46.21
N ARG A 403 9.17 -17.08 47.20
CA ARG A 403 9.01 -16.68 48.61
C ARG A 403 10.31 -16.16 49.22
N ALA A 404 11.44 -16.79 48.93
CA ALA A 404 12.76 -16.36 49.40
C ALA A 404 13.14 -14.98 48.84
N VAL A 405 12.96 -14.77 47.52
CA VAL A 405 13.18 -13.47 46.88
C VAL A 405 12.24 -12.42 47.45
N ALA A 406 10.96 -12.71 47.62
CA ALA A 406 10.00 -11.76 48.22
C ALA A 406 10.31 -11.45 49.71
N ALA A 407 10.87 -12.40 50.47
CA ALA A 407 11.32 -12.18 51.84
C ALA A 407 12.59 -11.31 51.89
N LEU A 408 13.57 -11.59 51.03
CA LEU A 408 14.79 -10.80 50.89
C LEU A 408 14.50 -9.39 50.38
N ALA A 409 13.60 -9.24 49.40
CA ALA A 409 13.12 -7.95 48.92
C ALA A 409 12.44 -7.17 50.05
N ARG A 410 11.62 -7.81 50.90
CA ARG A 410 11.02 -7.17 52.08
C ARG A 410 12.06 -6.70 53.10
N VAL A 411 13.15 -7.43 53.31
CA VAL A 411 14.23 -7.02 54.21
C VAL A 411 15.06 -5.88 53.59
N GLY A 412 15.40 -5.97 52.31
CA GLY A 412 16.14 -4.92 51.58
C GLY A 412 15.34 -3.62 51.42
N LEU A 413 14.04 -3.71 51.11
CA LEU A 413 13.12 -2.56 51.02
C LEU A 413 12.79 -1.97 52.40
N ARG A 414 12.92 -2.72 53.49
CA ARG A 414 12.82 -2.14 54.85
C ARG A 414 14.02 -1.25 55.19
N GLY A 415 15.21 -1.55 54.64
CA GLY A 415 16.42 -0.71 54.78
C GLY A 415 16.44 0.51 53.84
N ALA A 416 16.00 0.36 52.59
CA ALA A 416 15.97 1.43 51.59
C ALA A 416 14.65 2.23 51.52
N GLY A 417 13.57 1.71 52.15
CA GLY A 417 12.22 2.28 52.09
C GLY A 417 12.04 3.63 52.78
N ARG A 418 13.05 4.13 53.51
CA ARG A 418 13.10 5.54 53.97
C ARG A 418 13.63 6.51 52.91
N LEU A 419 14.46 6.05 51.97
CA LEU A 419 15.04 6.86 50.89
C LEU A 419 14.19 6.83 49.60
N LEU A 420 13.46 5.73 49.38
CA LEU A 420 12.62 5.50 48.19
C LEU A 420 11.11 5.63 48.48
N ARG A 421 10.72 6.18 49.64
CA ARG A 421 9.30 6.45 49.91
C ARG A 421 8.89 7.59 48.97
N PRO A 422 8.01 7.36 47.99
CA PRO A 422 7.48 8.48 47.21
C PRO A 422 6.84 9.46 48.19
N PRO A 423 6.91 10.78 47.95
CA PRO A 423 6.14 11.74 48.72
C PRO A 423 4.69 11.26 48.76
N ALA A 424 4.02 11.46 49.89
CA ALA A 424 2.59 11.15 49.99
C ALA A 424 1.88 11.83 48.81
N PRO A 425 0.99 11.14 48.09
CA PRO A 425 0.31 11.70 46.93
C PRO A 425 -0.29 13.04 47.34
N ASN A 426 0.02 14.10 46.59
CA ASN A 426 -0.58 15.41 46.80
C ASN A 426 -2.08 15.25 46.55
N ARG A 427 -2.88 15.12 47.61
CA ARG A 427 -4.32 14.87 47.49
C ARG A 427 -5.10 16.05 46.91
N ALA A 428 -4.43 17.20 46.75
CA ALA A 428 -4.95 18.35 46.00
C ALA A 428 -4.57 18.33 44.51
N ASP A 429 -3.81 17.33 44.05
CA ASP A 429 -3.51 17.13 42.63
C ASP A 429 -4.75 16.57 41.91
N PRO A 430 -5.34 17.33 40.98
CA PRO A 430 -6.53 16.90 40.24
C PRO A 430 -6.29 15.67 39.35
N GLY A 431 -5.04 15.22 39.17
CA GLY A 431 -4.68 13.98 38.49
C GLY A 431 -4.77 12.71 39.35
N ILE A 432 -5.05 12.82 40.66
CA ILE A 432 -5.20 11.67 41.57
C ILE A 432 -6.69 11.36 41.76
N LEU A 433 -7.09 10.13 41.44
CA LEU A 433 -8.48 9.69 41.61
C LEU A 433 -8.89 9.75 43.09
N PRO A 434 -10.08 10.29 43.41
CA PRO A 434 -10.60 10.29 44.77
C PRO A 434 -10.84 8.86 45.26
N GLU A 435 -10.88 8.65 46.59
CA GLU A 435 -11.23 7.34 47.13
C GLU A 435 -12.67 6.96 46.72
N PRO A 436 -12.98 5.68 46.48
CA PRO A 436 -14.26 5.23 45.91
C PRO A 436 -15.51 5.43 46.79
N ALA A 437 -15.49 6.34 47.77
CA ALA A 437 -16.51 6.47 48.82
C ALA A 437 -17.31 7.78 48.78
N GLU A 438 -17.07 8.69 47.83
CA GLU A 438 -17.96 9.84 47.65
C GLU A 438 -19.08 9.50 46.65
N PRO A 439 -20.36 9.50 47.07
CA PRO A 439 -21.46 9.37 46.13
C PRO A 439 -21.44 10.58 45.20
N HIS A 440 -21.15 10.34 43.91
CA HIS A 440 -21.24 11.36 42.88
C HIS A 440 -22.68 11.84 42.74
N ASP A 441 -22.88 13.16 42.69
CA ASP A 441 -24.18 13.76 42.37
C ASP A 441 -24.63 13.30 40.96
N PRO A 442 -25.73 12.54 40.84
CA PRO A 442 -26.23 12.07 39.55
C PRO A 442 -26.53 13.21 38.58
N ALA A 443 -26.82 14.42 39.08
CA ALA A 443 -27.06 15.60 38.25
C ALA A 443 -25.79 16.06 37.51
N LEU A 444 -24.59 15.85 38.08
CA LEU A 444 -23.31 16.16 37.42
C LEU A 444 -22.93 15.14 36.33
N LEU A 445 -23.45 13.90 36.41
CA LEU A 445 -23.29 12.89 35.36
C LEU A 445 -24.20 13.15 34.14
N GLN A 446 -25.29 13.88 34.32
CA GLN A 446 -26.21 14.26 33.23
C GLN A 446 -25.83 15.57 32.53
N ALA A 447 -25.05 16.44 33.19
CA ALA A 447 -24.69 17.76 32.64
C ALA A 447 -23.35 17.78 31.85
N ALA A 448 -22.50 16.75 31.98
CA ALA A 448 -21.15 16.76 31.42
C ALA A 448 -20.90 15.63 30.40
N GLY A 449 -21.72 15.60 29.36
CA GLY A 449 -21.38 14.88 28.14
C GLY A 449 -22.47 15.01 27.10
N PRO A 450 -22.15 15.34 25.83
CA PRO A 450 -23.09 15.06 24.76
C PRO A 450 -23.42 13.57 24.80
N ASP A 451 -24.68 13.26 24.53
CA ASP A 451 -25.23 11.91 24.46
C ASP A 451 -24.27 10.98 23.71
N ARG A 452 -23.61 10.07 24.44
CA ARG A 452 -22.69 9.08 23.87
C ARG A 452 -23.44 7.87 23.28
N THR A 453 -24.72 8.02 22.96
CA THR A 453 -25.46 7.04 22.15
C THR A 453 -25.16 7.14 20.65
N GLU A 454 -24.44 8.16 20.18
CA GLU A 454 -23.78 8.11 18.88
C GLU A 454 -22.40 7.43 18.98
N ARG A 455 -22.37 6.15 19.38
CA ARG A 455 -21.44 5.27 18.66
C ARG A 455 -21.91 5.34 17.24
N THR A 456 -21.08 5.88 16.34
CA THR A 456 -21.36 6.03 14.92
C THR A 456 -22.13 4.81 14.46
N VAL A 457 -23.44 4.99 14.38
CA VAL A 457 -24.30 4.14 13.60
C VAL A 457 -23.65 4.26 12.24
N ILE A 458 -23.06 3.16 11.73
CA ILE A 458 -22.75 3.04 10.31
C ILE A 458 -23.98 3.62 9.64
N ALA A 459 -23.88 4.78 8.98
CA ALA A 459 -25.06 5.46 8.46
C ALA A 459 -25.90 4.43 7.70
N PRO A 460 -27.04 3.97 8.25
CA PRO A 460 -27.79 2.91 7.61
C PRO A 460 -28.52 3.56 6.47
N GLY A 461 -28.42 2.95 5.29
CA GLY A 461 -29.29 3.28 4.18
C GLY A 461 -28.87 4.54 3.44
N GLU A 462 -27.73 4.49 2.75
CA GLU A 462 -27.70 5.18 1.47
C GLU A 462 -28.85 4.57 0.65
N VAL A 463 -29.88 5.38 0.36
CA VAL A 463 -30.97 4.98 -0.52
C VAL A 463 -30.39 4.92 -1.92
N LEU A 464 -29.93 3.73 -2.30
CA LEU A 464 -29.37 3.53 -3.61
C LEU A 464 -30.50 3.52 -4.66
N PRO A 465 -30.27 4.12 -5.83
CA PRO A 465 -31.16 3.94 -6.96
C PRO A 465 -31.45 2.46 -7.24
N PRO A 466 -32.64 2.11 -7.74
CA PRO A 466 -33.06 0.72 -7.89
C PRO A 466 -32.26 -0.02 -8.97
N THR A 467 -31.83 0.66 -10.03
CA THR A 467 -31.10 0.00 -11.13
C THR A 467 -29.58 0.11 -11.00
N PRO A 468 -28.81 -0.90 -11.46
CA PRO A 468 -27.35 -0.81 -11.52
C PRO A 468 -26.84 0.40 -12.31
N ALA A 469 -27.51 0.76 -13.41
CA ALA A 469 -27.11 1.89 -14.26
C ALA A 469 -27.25 3.25 -13.54
N GLU A 470 -28.32 3.46 -12.77
CA GLU A 470 -28.48 4.67 -11.96
C GLU A 470 -27.49 4.72 -10.79
N ARG A 471 -27.22 3.57 -10.14
CA ARG A 471 -26.17 3.46 -9.13
C ARG A 471 -24.80 3.79 -9.72
N PHE A 472 -24.48 3.24 -10.89
CA PHE A 472 -23.27 3.58 -11.64
C PHE A 472 -23.18 5.09 -11.90
N ARG A 473 -24.26 5.71 -12.38
CA ARG A 473 -24.31 7.17 -12.61
C ARG A 473 -24.04 7.97 -11.34
N LEU A 474 -24.67 7.60 -10.23
CA LEU A 474 -24.44 8.22 -8.93
C LEU A 474 -22.97 8.12 -8.50
N ARG A 475 -22.37 6.92 -8.60
CA ARG A 475 -20.98 6.68 -8.17
C ARG A 475 -19.95 7.33 -9.07
N ALA A 476 -20.12 7.23 -10.39
CA ALA A 476 -19.24 7.87 -11.35
C ALA A 476 -19.32 9.40 -11.22
N GLY A 477 -20.52 9.96 -11.02
CA GLY A 477 -20.72 11.38 -10.75
C GLY A 477 -20.00 11.85 -9.49
N ALA A 478 -20.03 11.06 -8.41
CA ALA A 478 -19.27 11.36 -7.18
C ALA A 478 -17.74 11.35 -7.40
N LEU A 479 -17.25 10.66 -8.43
CA LEU A 479 -15.84 10.68 -8.84
C LEU A 479 -15.51 11.84 -9.81
N GLY A 480 -16.50 12.66 -10.16
CA GLY A 480 -16.36 13.78 -11.10
C GLY A 480 -16.52 13.41 -12.57
N VAL A 481 -17.08 12.24 -12.89
CA VAL A 481 -17.37 11.84 -14.27
C VAL A 481 -18.64 12.55 -14.77
N ALA A 482 -18.53 13.23 -15.90
CA ALA A 482 -19.66 13.90 -16.54
C ALA A 482 -20.54 12.88 -17.29
N PHE A 483 -21.84 13.16 -17.39
CA PHE A 483 -22.78 12.38 -18.21
C PHE A 483 -23.34 13.26 -19.32
N ALA A 484 -23.35 12.71 -20.53
CA ALA A 484 -23.88 13.39 -21.73
C ALA A 484 -24.93 12.52 -22.43
N GLU A 485 -25.77 13.15 -23.24
CA GLU A 485 -26.75 12.44 -24.09
C GLU A 485 -26.10 11.92 -25.39
N ALA A 486 -25.06 12.57 -25.87
CA ALA A 486 -24.32 12.19 -27.08
C ALA A 486 -22.83 12.56 -26.96
N PRO A 487 -21.94 11.91 -27.73
CA PRO A 487 -20.53 12.27 -27.76
C PRO A 487 -20.28 13.70 -28.22
N ALA A 488 -19.37 14.41 -27.52
CA ALA A 488 -18.97 15.74 -27.93
C ALA A 488 -18.20 15.70 -29.28
N PRO A 489 -18.40 16.69 -30.18
CA PRO A 489 -17.64 16.78 -31.41
C PRO A 489 -16.13 16.77 -31.17
N GLY A 490 -15.38 15.92 -31.89
CA GLY A 490 -13.93 15.80 -31.75
C GLY A 490 -13.45 14.99 -30.53
N SER A 491 -14.35 14.44 -29.71
CA SER A 491 -13.96 13.53 -28.64
C SER A 491 -13.54 12.15 -29.17
N LEU A 492 -12.56 11.53 -28.52
CA LEU A 492 -12.25 10.11 -28.72
C LEU A 492 -13.39 9.29 -28.13
N VAL A 493 -14.15 8.61 -28.99
CA VAL A 493 -15.29 7.78 -28.56
C VAL A 493 -14.85 6.32 -28.43
N LEU A 494 -14.98 5.78 -27.22
CA LEU A 494 -14.67 4.38 -26.92
C LEU A 494 -15.92 3.68 -26.39
N ARG A 495 -16.07 2.38 -26.68
CA ARG A 495 -17.13 1.55 -26.12
C ARG A 495 -16.60 0.76 -24.94
N ALA A 496 -17.30 0.84 -23.82
CA ALA A 496 -17.01 0.00 -22.67
C ALA A 496 -17.60 -1.39 -22.86
N ALA A 497 -16.84 -2.42 -22.48
CA ALA A 497 -17.32 -3.80 -22.45
C ALA A 497 -18.31 -4.02 -21.30
N ALA A 498 -18.11 -3.33 -20.18
CA ALA A 498 -18.99 -3.35 -19.01
C ALA A 498 -18.74 -2.12 -18.13
N ALA A 499 -19.58 -1.91 -17.13
CA ALA A 499 -19.35 -0.95 -16.06
C ALA A 499 -19.72 -1.53 -14.69
N VAL A 500 -19.30 -0.88 -13.61
CA VAL A 500 -19.46 -1.37 -12.23
C VAL A 500 -20.23 -0.36 -11.40
N ALA A 501 -21.47 -0.70 -11.05
CA ALA A 501 -22.38 0.14 -10.27
C ALA A 501 -21.79 0.57 -8.93
N GLY A 502 -21.29 -0.38 -8.13
CA GLY A 502 -20.79 -0.10 -6.78
C GLY A 502 -19.53 0.77 -6.72
N THR A 503 -18.84 0.97 -7.85
CA THR A 503 -17.58 1.72 -7.90
C THR A 503 -17.61 2.93 -8.84
N GLY A 504 -18.58 3.02 -9.76
CA GLY A 504 -18.60 4.04 -10.81
C GLY A 504 -17.54 3.82 -11.89
N SER A 505 -17.04 2.58 -12.02
CA SER A 505 -15.92 2.25 -12.93
C SER A 505 -16.42 1.72 -14.26
N VAL A 506 -15.61 1.87 -15.30
CA VAL A 506 -15.89 1.35 -16.66
C VAL A 506 -14.75 0.45 -17.10
N LEU A 507 -15.09 -0.65 -17.76
CA LEU A 507 -14.15 -1.62 -18.31
C LEU A 507 -14.03 -1.41 -19.83
N LEU A 508 -12.80 -1.17 -20.29
CA LEU A 508 -12.43 -1.19 -21.70
C LEU A 508 -11.69 -2.50 -22.00
N THR A 509 -11.98 -3.13 -23.14
CA THR A 509 -11.29 -4.35 -23.63
C THR A 509 -10.92 -4.23 -25.12
N GLY A 510 -9.94 -5.03 -25.57
CA GLY A 510 -9.66 -5.26 -26.99
C GLY A 510 -8.40 -4.58 -27.56
N SER A 511 -8.10 -4.94 -28.82
CA SER A 511 -6.95 -4.46 -29.61
C SER A 511 -7.29 -3.20 -30.45
N PRO A 512 -8.03 -2.24 -29.89
CA PRO A 512 -7.55 -0.86 -29.97
C PRO A 512 -7.73 -0.11 -28.64
N ILE A 513 -7.52 -0.73 -27.47
CA ILE A 513 -7.23 0.10 -26.28
C ILE A 513 -5.81 0.66 -26.43
N ASP A 514 -5.68 1.63 -27.33
CA ASP A 514 -4.49 2.44 -27.36
C ASP A 514 -4.56 3.39 -26.16
N ARG A 515 -3.90 2.95 -25.08
CA ARG A 515 -3.72 3.77 -23.88
C ARG A 515 -3.09 5.11 -24.26
N ARG A 516 -2.23 5.18 -25.29
CA ARG A 516 -1.67 6.44 -25.77
C ARG A 516 -2.76 7.36 -26.29
N ALA A 517 -3.68 6.85 -27.10
CA ALA A 517 -4.82 7.63 -27.59
C ALA A 517 -5.70 8.13 -26.43
N LEU A 518 -5.95 7.29 -25.42
CA LEU A 518 -6.72 7.69 -24.23
C LEU A 518 -6.03 8.82 -23.44
N LEU A 519 -4.71 8.75 -23.27
CA LEU A 519 -3.94 9.74 -22.51
C LEU A 519 -3.74 11.05 -23.30
N ALA A 520 -3.62 10.96 -24.63
CA ALA A 520 -3.38 12.12 -25.50
C ALA A 520 -4.65 12.83 -25.95
N ALA A 521 -5.82 12.18 -25.83
CA ALA A 521 -7.08 12.75 -26.28
C ALA A 521 -7.47 13.99 -25.46
N PRO A 522 -7.81 15.12 -26.10
CA PRO A 522 -8.25 16.33 -25.39
C PRO A 522 -9.63 16.15 -24.73
N ALA A 523 -10.44 15.23 -25.25
CA ALA A 523 -11.72 14.83 -24.68
C ALA A 523 -11.99 13.35 -24.99
N VAL A 524 -12.53 12.62 -24.01
CA VAL A 524 -12.87 11.20 -24.15
C VAL A 524 -14.35 11.00 -23.82
N THR A 525 -15.08 10.33 -24.71
CA THR A 525 -16.45 9.88 -24.46
C THR A 525 -16.48 8.35 -24.37
N LEU A 526 -17.01 7.83 -23.26
CA LEU A 526 -17.17 6.40 -23.04
C LEU A 526 -18.65 6.02 -23.20
N MET A 527 -18.93 5.22 -24.23
CA MET A 527 -20.24 4.64 -24.46
C MET A 527 -20.41 3.42 -23.55
N VAL A 528 -21.43 3.43 -22.68
CA VAL A 528 -21.72 2.35 -21.74
C VAL A 528 -23.13 1.83 -21.98
N ASP A 529 -23.27 0.53 -22.23
CA ASP A 529 -24.57 -0.13 -22.30
C ASP A 529 -25.14 -0.30 -20.86
N PRO A 530 -26.32 0.27 -20.55
CA PRO A 530 -26.97 0.07 -19.25
C PRO A 530 -27.18 -1.41 -18.87
N ALA A 531 -27.32 -2.31 -19.84
CA ALA A 531 -27.49 -3.76 -19.60
C ALA A 531 -26.17 -4.46 -19.22
N ALA A 532 -25.03 -3.87 -19.55
CA ALA A 532 -23.69 -4.37 -19.22
C ALA A 532 -23.13 -3.79 -17.90
N VAL A 533 -23.99 -3.18 -17.08
CA VAL A 533 -23.60 -2.64 -15.76
C VAL A 533 -23.74 -3.73 -14.70
N VAL A 534 -22.61 -4.22 -14.18
CA VAL A 534 -22.57 -5.20 -13.09
C VAL A 534 -22.52 -4.52 -11.73
N GLU A 535 -22.92 -5.22 -10.66
CA GLU A 535 -22.97 -4.60 -9.33
C GLU A 535 -21.59 -4.32 -8.75
N HIS A 536 -20.68 -5.29 -8.87
CA HIS A 536 -19.38 -5.28 -8.21
C HIS A 536 -18.28 -5.77 -9.16
N PRO A 537 -16.99 -5.42 -8.94
CA PRO A 537 -15.87 -5.85 -9.77
C PRO A 537 -15.84 -7.34 -10.12
N ALA A 538 -16.26 -8.23 -9.21
CA ALA A 538 -16.34 -9.66 -9.49
C ALA A 538 -17.22 -10.01 -10.71
N GLY A 539 -18.27 -9.23 -10.99
CA GLY A 539 -19.12 -9.41 -12.15
C GLY A 539 -18.45 -9.05 -13.49
N LEU A 540 -17.24 -8.47 -13.48
CA LEU A 540 -16.51 -8.16 -14.70
C LEU A 540 -15.88 -9.40 -15.36
N GLU A 541 -15.75 -10.53 -14.66
CA GLU A 541 -15.04 -11.72 -15.17
C GLU A 541 -15.48 -12.13 -16.60
N PRO A 542 -16.78 -12.21 -16.93
CA PRO A 542 -17.22 -12.59 -18.28
C PRO A 542 -16.85 -11.57 -19.36
N PHE A 543 -16.59 -10.32 -18.98
CA PHE A 543 -16.34 -9.20 -19.90
C PHE A 543 -14.86 -8.92 -20.14
N LEU A 544 -13.95 -9.52 -19.35
CA LEU A 544 -12.51 -9.23 -19.40
C LEU A 544 -11.82 -9.65 -20.70
N GLY A 545 -12.43 -10.54 -21.49
CA GLY A 545 -11.80 -11.09 -22.69
C GLY A 545 -10.46 -11.79 -22.43
N THR A 546 -9.70 -12.03 -23.49
CA THR A 546 -8.40 -12.73 -23.48
C THR A 546 -7.19 -11.81 -23.59
N ASP A 547 -7.40 -10.59 -24.09
CA ASP A 547 -6.37 -9.59 -24.36
C ASP A 547 -6.25 -8.61 -23.19
N ASP A 548 -5.82 -7.39 -23.52
CA ASP A 548 -5.74 -6.25 -22.63
C ASP A 548 -7.11 -5.80 -22.14
N ALA A 549 -7.15 -5.46 -20.86
CA ALA A 549 -8.27 -4.79 -20.23
C ALA A 549 -7.79 -3.59 -19.40
N LEU A 550 -8.64 -2.56 -19.32
CA LEU A 550 -8.42 -1.37 -18.53
C LEU A 550 -9.70 -1.01 -17.78
N VAL A 551 -9.62 -0.99 -16.45
CA VAL A 551 -10.70 -0.42 -15.63
C VAL A 551 -10.36 1.02 -15.30
N LEU A 552 -11.25 1.94 -15.68
CA LEU A 552 -11.16 3.37 -15.38
C LEU A 552 -12.15 3.73 -14.27
N THR A 553 -11.68 4.44 -13.25
CA THR A 553 -12.48 4.83 -12.07
C THR A 553 -12.35 6.32 -11.80
N GLY A 554 -13.00 7.12 -12.65
CA GLY A 554 -12.88 8.57 -12.67
C GLY A 554 -11.55 9.04 -13.30
N PRO A 555 -11.33 10.37 -13.36
CA PRO A 555 -10.14 10.94 -13.95
C PRO A 555 -8.87 10.61 -13.15
N SER A 556 -7.71 10.79 -13.79
CA SER A 556 -6.41 10.69 -13.12
C SER A 556 -6.36 11.66 -11.94
N ARG A 557 -5.85 11.20 -10.79
CA ARG A 557 -5.80 11.99 -9.56
C ARG A 557 -4.66 11.54 -8.66
N THR A 558 -3.95 12.50 -8.08
CA THR A 558 -2.95 12.25 -7.03
C THR A 558 -3.32 13.01 -5.76
N ALA A 559 -2.82 12.54 -4.63
CA ALA A 559 -2.96 13.20 -3.34
C ALA A 559 -1.65 13.07 -2.52
N ASP A 560 -0.51 13.06 -3.21
CA ASP A 560 0.79 12.85 -2.57
C ASP A 560 1.32 14.08 -1.84
N ILE A 561 0.90 15.28 -2.26
CA ILE A 561 1.26 16.54 -1.59
C ILE A 561 0.16 16.89 -0.58
N GLU A 562 0.42 16.64 0.70
CA GLU A 562 -0.46 16.95 1.84
C GLU A 562 -1.91 16.43 1.72
N LYS A 563 -2.13 15.37 0.93
CA LYS A 563 -3.47 14.81 0.66
C LYS A 563 -4.42 15.77 -0.07
N VAL A 564 -3.89 16.83 -0.69
CA VAL A 564 -4.66 17.68 -1.59
C VAL A 564 -4.83 16.96 -2.92
N ILE A 565 -6.08 16.75 -3.35
CA ILE A 565 -6.37 16.05 -4.60
C ILE A 565 -6.05 16.97 -5.78
N VAL A 566 -5.10 16.55 -6.61
CA VAL A 566 -4.80 17.18 -7.90
C VAL A 566 -5.24 16.23 -9.02
N ARG A 567 -6.08 16.71 -9.93
CA ARG A 567 -6.57 15.93 -11.08
C ARG A 567 -5.76 16.21 -12.33
N GLY A 568 -5.76 15.28 -13.27
CA GLY A 568 -5.21 15.49 -14.61
C GLY A 568 -3.67 15.56 -14.64
N ILE A 569 -3.00 14.62 -13.96
CA ILE A 569 -1.54 14.51 -13.99
C ILE A 569 -1.10 13.94 -15.35
N HIS A 570 -0.93 12.62 -15.50
CA HIS A 570 -0.48 11.99 -16.74
C HIS A 570 -1.62 11.40 -17.58
N GLY A 571 -2.79 11.19 -16.99
CA GLY A 571 -3.96 10.60 -17.67
C GLY A 571 -5.09 11.58 -17.95
N SER A 572 -6.10 11.11 -18.71
CA SER A 572 -7.22 11.93 -19.18
C SER A 572 -7.75 12.83 -18.07
N GLN A 573 -7.74 14.13 -18.33
CA GLN A 573 -8.04 15.13 -17.32
C GLN A 573 -9.50 15.06 -16.89
N ASP A 574 -10.40 14.78 -17.84
CA ASP A 574 -11.82 14.49 -17.64
C ASP A 574 -12.34 13.60 -18.79
N TYR A 575 -13.31 12.72 -18.50
CA TYR A 575 -14.04 11.97 -19.52
C TYR A 575 -15.55 12.01 -19.24
N ALA A 576 -16.34 11.92 -20.31
CA ALA A 576 -17.79 11.85 -20.23
C ALA A 576 -18.29 10.43 -20.49
N VAL A 577 -19.43 10.09 -19.91
CA VAL A 577 -20.13 8.83 -20.17
C VAL A 577 -21.46 9.09 -20.86
N VAL A 578 -21.73 8.33 -21.91
CA VAL A 578 -23.04 8.24 -22.56
C VAL A 578 -23.62 6.88 -22.24
N LEU A 579 -24.76 6.85 -21.55
CA LEU A 579 -25.50 5.63 -21.21
C LEU A 579 -26.52 5.34 -22.30
N GLN A 580 -26.17 4.44 -23.24
CA GLN A 580 -27.04 4.10 -24.36
C GLN A 580 -26.81 2.64 -24.78
N PRO A 581 -27.87 1.90 -25.18
CA PRO A 581 -27.72 0.59 -25.78
C PRO A 581 -26.83 0.63 -27.04
N PRO A 582 -26.27 -0.51 -27.47
CA PRO A 582 -25.56 -0.60 -28.74
C PRO A 582 -26.48 -0.15 -29.88
N LEU A 583 -25.97 0.67 -30.81
CA LEU A 583 -26.70 0.94 -32.06
C LEU A 583 -26.78 -0.37 -32.84
N ALA A 584 -28.00 -0.73 -33.26
CA ALA A 584 -28.32 -1.96 -33.97
C ALA A 584 -27.63 -2.06 -35.34
#